data_AF-A0A392V9D8-F1
#
_entry.id   AF-A0A392V9D8-F1
#
_cell.length_a   1.000
_cell.length_b   1.000
_cell.length_c   1.000
_cell.angle_alpha   90.00
_cell.angle_beta   90.00
_cell.angle_gamma   90.00
#
_symmetry.space_group_name_H-M   'P 1'
#
loop_
_entity.id
_entity.type
_entity.pdbx_description
1 polymer ?
#
loop_
_entity_poly.entity_id
_entity_poly.type
_entity_poly.pdbx_seq_one_letter_code
_entity_poly.pdbx_strand_id
1 'polypeptide(L)' 'MGKDKGGKLAPNWEGPFRINEAFGNGAYRLETLKGEVMPRTWNIVNL' A
#
# COMPACT_ATOMS: atom_id res chain seq x y z
N MET A 1 -24.68 -15.07 -12.36
CA MET A 1 -24.81 -13.75 -11.70
C MET A 1 -23.41 -13.25 -11.41
N GLY A 2 -23.06 -12.08 -11.96
CA GLY A 2 -21.70 -11.64 -12.33
C GLY A 2 -20.65 -11.64 -11.22
N LYS A 3 -19.42 -11.96 -11.60
CA LYS A 3 -18.21 -11.84 -10.76
C LYS A 3 -17.43 -10.62 -11.27
N ASP A 4 -17.98 -9.44 -11.04
CA ASP A 4 -17.32 -8.19 -11.45
C ASP A 4 -16.36 -7.77 -10.32
N LYS A 5 -15.27 -8.53 -10.15
CA LYS A 5 -14.16 -8.11 -9.28
C LYS A 5 -13.31 -7.09 -10.04
N GLY A 6 -13.88 -5.90 -10.22
CA GLY A 6 -13.16 -4.72 -10.69
C GLY A 6 -12.72 -4.80 -12.15
N GLY A 7 -13.49 -4.17 -13.04
CA GLY A 7 -13.03 -3.89 -14.39
C GLY A 7 -11.87 -2.88 -14.41
N LYS A 8 -11.62 -2.24 -15.56
CA LYS A 8 -10.60 -1.20 -15.79
C LYS A 8 -10.54 -0.05 -14.76
N LEU A 9 -11.55 0.08 -13.90
CA LEU A 9 -11.69 1.09 -12.85
C LEU A 9 -11.58 0.51 -11.43
N ALA A 10 -11.13 -0.73 -11.30
CA ALA A 10 -10.82 -1.30 -9.99
C ALA A 10 -9.70 -0.49 -9.33
N PRO A 11 -9.79 -0.21 -8.02
CA PRO A 11 -8.64 0.30 -7.29
C PRO A 11 -7.51 -0.75 -7.37
N ASN A 12 -6.31 -0.35 -7.80
CA ASN A 12 -5.13 -1.23 -7.84
C ASN A 12 -4.51 -1.48 -6.45
N TRP A 13 -5.19 -1.06 -5.38
CA TRP A 13 -4.69 -1.23 -4.03
C TRP A 13 -4.86 -2.69 -3.61
N GLU A 14 -3.74 -3.35 -3.30
CA GLU A 14 -3.71 -4.76 -2.87
C GLU A 14 -4.39 -4.97 -1.50
N GLY A 15 -4.62 -3.89 -0.75
CA GLY A 15 -5.28 -3.89 0.54
C GLY A 15 -4.69 -2.84 1.48
N PRO A 16 -5.08 -2.84 2.76
CA PRO A 16 -4.45 -1.98 3.77
C PRO A 16 -3.02 -2.43 4.07
N PHE A 17 -2.13 -1.47 4.28
CA PHE A 17 -0.73 -1.69 4.69
C PHE A 17 -0.53 -1.27 6.15
N ARG A 18 0.52 -1.79 6.79
CA ARG A 18 0.99 -1.33 8.10
C ARG A 18 2.29 -0.56 7.94
N ILE A 19 2.56 0.36 8.88
CA ILE A 19 3.86 1.03 8.95
C ILE A 19 4.84 0.06 9.60
N ASN A 20 5.88 -0.29 8.85
CA ASN A 20 7.00 -1.09 9.32
C ASN A 20 8.07 -0.22 9.98
N GLU A 21 8.37 0.94 9.37
CA GLU A 21 9.39 1.88 9.85
C GLU A 21 9.03 3.33 9.49
N ALA A 22 9.37 4.29 10.35
CA ALA A 22 9.19 5.73 10.10
C ALA A 22 10.55 6.44 10.03
N PHE A 23 10.83 7.11 8.90
CA PHE A 23 12.13 7.75 8.62
C PHE A 23 12.14 9.27 8.87
N GLY A 24 11.01 9.85 9.31
CA GLY A 24 10.84 11.29 9.44
C GLY A 24 10.40 11.97 8.13
N ASN A 25 10.02 13.25 8.20
CA ASN A 25 9.53 14.03 7.05
C ASN A 25 8.42 13.35 6.23
N GLY A 26 7.58 12.55 6.90
CA GLY A 26 6.47 11.83 6.25
C GLY A 26 6.90 10.65 5.36
N ALA A 27 8.11 10.14 5.54
CA ALA A 27 8.60 8.95 4.86
C ALA A 27 8.41 7.69 5.74
N TYR A 28 7.80 6.64 5.18
CA TYR A 28 7.44 5.40 5.88
C TYR A 28 7.81 4.17 5.05
N ARG A 29 8.38 3.13 5.67
CA ARG A 29 8.42 1.79 5.08
C ARG A 29 7.09 1.12 5.41
N LEU A 30 6.46 0.54 4.39
CA LEU A 30 5.21 -0.19 4.58
C LEU A 30 5.46 -1.69 4.60
N GLU A 31 4.59 -2.43 5.27
CA GLU A 31 4.49 -3.88 5.14
C GLU A 31 3.06 -4.30 4.78
N THR A 32 2.95 -5.42 4.08
CA THR A 32 1.67 -6.08 3.82
C THR A 32 1.14 -6.68 5.11
N LEU A 33 -0.17 -6.97 5.17
CA LEU A 33 -0.75 -7.68 6.31
C LEU A 33 -0.18 -9.09 6.52
N LYS A 34 0.52 -9.64 5.53
CA LYS A 34 1.23 -10.93 5.60
C LYS A 34 2.65 -10.81 6.16
N GLY A 35 3.10 -9.60 6.48
CA GLY A 35 4.44 -9.32 7.01
C GLY A 35 5.51 -9.13 5.94
N GLU A 36 5.13 -8.95 4.67
CA GLU A 36 6.09 -8.67 3.59
C GLU A 36 6.41 -7.18 3.57
N VAL A 37 7.68 -6.83 3.76
CA VAL A 37 8.14 -5.45 3.78
C VAL A 37 8.29 -4.92 2.36
N MET A 38 7.72 -3.76 2.07
CA MET A 38 7.89 -3.12 0.78
C MET A 38 9.35 -2.65 0.59
N PRO A 39 9.96 -2.91 -0.58
CA PRO A 39 11.36 -2.58 -0.83
C PRO A 39 11.60 -1.06 -0.94
N ARG A 40 10.54 -0.26 -1.13
CA ARG A 40 10.62 1.20 -1.26
C ARG A 40 9.91 1.89 -0.10
N THR A 41 10.47 3.04 0.28
CA THR A 41 9.87 3.96 1.24
C THR A 41 8.78 4.78 0.55
N TRP A 42 7.62 4.88 1.21
CA TRP A 42 6.49 5.70 0.83
C TRP A 42 6.62 7.09 1.46
N ASN A 43 6.48 8.14 0.65
CA ASN A 43 6.52 9.52 1.14
C ASN A 43 5.12 10.15 1.02
N ILE A 44 4.65 10.78 2.10
CA ILE A 44 3.34 11.43 2.17
C ILE A 44 3.17 12.61 1.20
N VAL A 45 4.27 13.20 0.72
CA VAL A 45 4.22 14.27 -0.30
C VAL A 45 3.78 13.73 -1.66
N ASN A 46 3.89 12.42 -1.88
CA ASN A 46 3.47 11.77 -3.13
C ASN A 46 2.09 11.09 -3.02
N LEU A 47 1.34 11.34 -1.94
CA LEU A 47 -0.02 10.82 -1.72
C LEU A 47 -1.09 11.68 -2.41
#